data_AF-A0A924RXP2-F1
#
_entry.id   AF-A0A924RXP2-F1
#
_cell.length_a   1.000
_cell.length_b   1.000
_cell.length_c   1.000
_cell.angle_alpha   90.00
_cell.angle_beta   90.00
_cell.angle_gamma   90.00
#
_symmetry.space_group_name_H-M   'P 1'
#
loop_
_entity.id
_entity.type
_entity.pdbx_description
1 polymer ?
#
loop_
_entity_poly.entity_id
_entity_poly.type
_entity_poly.pdbx_seq_one_letter_code
_entity_poly.pdbx_strand_id
1 'polypeptide(L)'
;AIMAVRFNNYFIGTQFHPEADAIGMRMYLQTDAKKQAVIAEHGLTKWASMVEHLQDPDKILYTYSHIIPNFLNEAVGAMVF
;
A
#
# COMPACT_ATOMS: atom_id res chain seq x y z
N ALA A 1 -9.27 13.41 -5.02
CA ALA A 1 -7.97 13.80 -4.41
C ALA A 1 -6.84 13.39 -5.34
N ILE A 2 -5.72 14.12 -5.35
CA ILE A 2 -4.52 13.72 -6.11
C ILE A 2 -3.80 12.64 -5.29
N MET A 3 -3.50 11.49 -5.91
CA MET A 3 -2.92 10.33 -5.22
C MET A 3 -1.42 10.17 -5.49
N ALA A 4 -0.95 10.60 -6.65
CA ALA A 4 0.46 10.58 -7.04
C ALA A 4 0.75 11.72 -8.04
N VAL A 5 1.98 12.21 -8.03
CA VAL A 5 2.48 13.25 -8.94
C VAL A 5 3.88 12.88 -9.40
N ARG A 6 4.13 12.97 -10.70
CA ARG A 6 5.49 12.96 -11.25
C ARG A 6 5.94 14.41 -11.40
N PHE A 7 6.95 14.80 -10.61
CA PHE A 7 7.48 16.17 -10.63
C PHE A 7 8.46 16.39 -11.80
N ASN A 8 9.24 15.36 -12.12
CA ASN A 8 10.12 15.31 -13.29
C ASN A 8 10.42 13.84 -13.65
N ASN A 9 11.33 13.62 -14.60
CA ASN A 9 11.68 12.27 -15.08
C ASN A 9 12.20 11.34 -13.97
N TYR A 10 12.77 11.87 -12.89
CA TYR A 10 13.46 11.13 -11.84
C TYR A 10 12.78 11.23 -10.46
N PHE A 11 11.74 12.05 -10.32
CA PHE A 11 11.11 12.32 -9.04
C PHE A 11 9.58 12.16 -9.11
N ILE A 12 9.08 11.22 -8.31
CA ILE A 12 7.66 10.91 -8.17
C ILE A 12 7.31 10.99 -6.68
N GLY A 13 6.19 11.63 -6.36
CA GLY A 13 5.59 11.62 -5.03
C GLY A 13 4.30 10.83 -5.03
N THR A 14 4.05 10.08 -3.95
CA THR A 14 2.79 9.39 -3.70
C THR A 14 2.23 9.81 -2.34
N GLN A 15 0.91 9.94 -2.24
CA GLN A 15 0.23 10.24 -0.97
C GLN A 15 -0.03 8.96 -0.17
N PHE A 16 -0.09 7.81 -0.85
CA PHE A 16 -0.25 6.49 -0.26
C PHE A 16 1.12 5.85 0.02
N HIS A 17 1.10 4.69 0.66
CA HIS A 17 2.27 3.87 0.98
C HIS A 17 2.45 2.77 -0.07
N PRO A 18 3.17 2.99 -1.19
CA PRO A 18 3.45 1.94 -2.17
C PRO A 18 4.30 0.80 -1.58
N GLU A 19 4.92 1.00 -0.42
CA GLU A 19 5.69 0.01 0.33
C GLU A 19 4.84 -0.90 1.23
N ALA A 20 3.54 -0.60 1.38
CA ALA A 20 2.68 -1.30 2.33
C ALA A 20 2.55 -2.79 1.98
N ASP A 21 3.01 -3.66 2.89
CA ASP A 21 2.88 -5.11 2.77
C ASP A 21 1.53 -5.58 3.31
N ALA A 22 0.70 -6.12 2.41
CA ALA A 22 -0.62 -6.61 2.75
C ALA A 22 -0.58 -7.79 3.74
N ILE A 23 0.45 -8.65 3.67
CA ILE A 23 0.58 -9.83 4.52
C ILE A 23 0.88 -9.41 5.96
N GLY A 24 1.90 -8.56 6.16
CA GLY A 24 2.24 -8.00 7.45
C GLY A 24 1.10 -7.19 8.06
N MET A 25 0.42 -6.36 7.26
CA MET A 25 -0.74 -5.59 7.72
C MET A 25 -1.90 -6.48 8.16
N ARG A 26 -2.16 -7.59 7.45
CA ARG A 26 -3.20 -8.55 7.84
C ARG A 26 -2.88 -9.19 9.18
N MET A 27 -1.65 -9.68 9.37
CA MET A 27 -1.22 -10.26 10.64
C MET A 27 -1.40 -9.26 11.79
N TYR A 28 -0.99 -8.01 11.58
CA TYR A 28 -1.11 -6.95 12.57
C TYR A 28 -2.56 -6.59 12.92
N LEU A 29 -3.44 -6.41 11.93
CA LEU A 29 -4.86 -6.08 12.13
C LEU A 29 -5.67 -7.21 12.79
N GLN A 30 -5.17 -8.44 12.71
CA GLN A 30 -5.79 -9.60 13.34
C GLN A 30 -5.36 -9.81 14.81
N THR A 31 -4.36 -9.08 15.30
CA THR A 31 -4.02 -9.09 16.73
C THR A 31 -5.19 -8.56 17.56
N ASP A 32 -5.49 -9.18 18.70
CA ASP A 32 -6.64 -8.79 19.54
C ASP A 32 -6.58 -7.32 19.95
N ALA A 33 -5.40 -6.85 20.37
CA ALA A 33 -5.20 -5.46 20.74
C ALA A 33 -5.55 -4.50 19.58
N LYS A 34 -5.06 -4.77 18.36
CA LYS A 34 -5.29 -3.87 17.23
C LYS A 34 -6.70 -3.98 16.70
N LYS A 35 -7.26 -5.18 16.63
CA LYS A 35 -8.65 -5.40 16.23
C LYS A 35 -9.60 -4.63 17.14
N GLN A 36 -9.45 -4.76 18.47
CA GLN A 36 -10.31 -4.04 19.41
C GLN A 36 -10.15 -2.53 19.32
N ALA A 37 -8.91 -2.03 19.16
CA ALA A 37 -8.68 -0.60 18.96
C ALA A 37 -9.39 -0.06 17.71
N VAL A 38 -9.27 -0.75 16.57
CA VAL A 38 -9.91 -0.33 15.32
C VAL A 38 -11.44 -0.42 15.40
N ILE A 39 -11.98 -1.45 16.04
CA ILE A 39 -13.43 -1.59 16.23
C ILE A 39 -13.96 -0.48 17.14
N ALA A 40 -13.24 -0.13 18.21
CA ALA A 40 -13.64 0.95 19.11
C ALA A 40 -13.66 2.32 18.41
N GLU A 41 -12.71 2.57 17.51
CA GLU A 41 -12.58 3.86 16.82
C GLU A 41 -13.44 3.98 15.56
N HIS A 42 -13.58 2.90 14.80
CA HIS A 42 -14.18 2.92 13.45
C HIS A 42 -15.32 1.91 13.24
N GLY A 43 -15.58 1.05 14.22
CA GLY A 43 -16.62 0.04 14.16
C GLY A 43 -16.21 -1.27 13.46
N LEU A 44 -17.00 -2.32 13.71
CA LEU A 44 -16.75 -3.67 13.19
C LEU A 44 -16.78 -3.73 11.66
N THR A 45 -17.74 -3.05 11.03
CA THR A 45 -17.87 -3.02 9.57
C THR A 45 -16.62 -2.45 8.90
N LYS A 46 -16.04 -1.39 9.48
CA LYS A 46 -14.83 -0.80 8.91
C LYS A 46 -13.64 -1.75 9.04
N TRP A 47 -13.44 -2.37 10.21
CA TRP A 47 -12.40 -3.38 10.39
C TRP A 47 -12.55 -4.54 9.39
N ALA A 48 -13.77 -5.06 9.20
CA ALA A 48 -14.03 -6.15 8.26
C ALA A 48 -13.65 -5.76 6.82
N SER A 49 -14.06 -4.58 6.35
CA SER A 49 -13.68 -4.09 5.01
C SER A 49 -12.17 -3.87 4.85
N MET A 50 -11.46 -3.46 5.91
CA MET A 50 -10.01 -3.32 5.88
C MET A 50 -9.32 -4.67 5.71
N VAL A 51 -9.77 -5.70 6.42
CA VAL A 51 -9.21 -7.06 6.32
C VAL A 51 -9.50 -7.67 4.94
N GLU A 52 -10.69 -7.42 4.38
CA GLU A 52 -11.07 -7.88 3.05
C GLU A 52 -10.21 -7.22 1.96
N HIS A 53 -10.06 -5.89 1.99
CA HIS A 53 -9.26 -5.16 1.00
C HIS A 53 -7.77 -5.54 1.01
N LEU A 54 -7.24 -6.09 2.09
CA LEU A 54 -5.87 -6.59 2.14
C LEU A 54 -5.67 -7.84 1.27
N GLN A 55 -6.73 -8.55 0.90
CA GLN A 55 -6.67 -9.72 0.03
C GLN A 55 -7.02 -9.39 -1.42
N ASP A 56 -7.49 -8.17 -1.68
CA ASP A 56 -7.87 -7.73 -3.02
C ASP A 56 -6.60 -7.46 -3.86
N PRO A 57 -6.37 -8.21 -4.95
CA PRO A 57 -5.17 -8.06 -5.78
C PRO A 57 -5.09 -6.68 -6.43
N ASP A 58 -6.20 -5.98 -6.63
CA ASP A 58 -6.27 -4.68 -7.30
C ASP A 58 -6.07 -3.49 -6.34
N LYS A 59 -5.67 -3.76 -5.08
CA LYS A 59 -5.46 -2.75 -4.03
C LYS A 59 -3.99 -2.65 -3.61
N ILE A 60 -3.71 -2.85 -2.32
CA ILE A 60 -2.39 -2.69 -1.71
C ILE A 60 -1.38 -3.61 -2.41
N LEU A 61 -1.80 -4.84 -2.75
CA LEU A 61 -0.97 -5.81 -3.47
C LEU A 61 -0.50 -5.30 -4.83
N TYR A 62 -1.37 -4.61 -5.57
CA TYR A 62 -1.03 -4.03 -6.87
C TYR A 62 0.05 -2.95 -6.72
N THR A 63 -0.16 -1.98 -5.82
CA THR A 63 0.81 -0.90 -5.63
C THR A 63 2.15 -1.39 -5.11
N TYR A 64 2.13 -2.37 -4.18
CA TYR A 64 3.31 -3.01 -3.61
C TYR A 64 4.18 -3.68 -4.68
N SER A 65 3.56 -4.43 -5.59
CA SER A 65 4.27 -5.19 -6.62
C SER A 65 4.72 -4.36 -7.82
N HIS A 66 4.19 -3.15 -8.01
CA HIS A 66 4.45 -2.38 -9.23
C HIS A 66 5.20 -1.07 -9.00
N ILE A 67 4.85 -0.25 -8.00
CA ILE A 67 5.33 1.14 -7.96
C ILE A 67 6.84 1.22 -7.70
N ILE A 68 7.32 0.69 -6.58
CA ILE A 68 8.75 0.71 -6.24
C ILE A 68 9.56 -0.17 -7.21
N PRO A 69 9.15 -1.42 -7.52
CA PRO A 69 9.90 -2.26 -8.46
C PRO A 69 10.05 -1.63 -9.85
N ASN A 70 8.99 -1.06 -10.41
CA ASN A 70 9.07 -0.44 -11.74
C ASN A 70 9.88 0.84 -11.71
N PHE A 71 9.77 1.66 -10.65
CA PHE A 71 10.63 2.83 -10.51
C PHE A 71 12.12 2.45 -10.53
N LEU A 72 12.51 1.40 -9.80
CA LEU A 72 13.89 0.91 -9.78
C LEU A 72 14.30 0.31 -11.12
N ASN A 73 13.43 -0.46 -11.78
CA ASN A 73 13.69 -1.03 -13.10
C ASN A 73 13.87 0.07 -14.16
N GLU A 74 13.05 1.13 -14.13
CA GLU A 74 13.20 2.30 -15.00
C GLU A 74 14.52 3.03 -14.71
N ALA A 75 14.84 3.24 -13.43
CA ALA A 75 16.06 3.94 -13.03
C ALA A 75 17.33 3.17 -13.44
N VAL A 76 17.36 1.84 -13.23
CA VAL A 76 18.49 0.99 -13.64
C VAL A 76 18.54 0.85 -15.16
N GLY A 77 17.42 0.62 -15.83
CA GLY A 77 17.37 0.56 -17.30
C GLY A 77 17.90 1.83 -17.96
N ALA A 78 17.66 2.99 -17.36
CA ALA A 78 18.22 4.26 -17.81
C ALA A 78 19.76 4.39 -17.61
N MET A 79 20.39 3.53 -16.81
CA MET A 79 21.85 3.52 -16.59
C MET A 79 22.63 2.63 -17.56
N VAL A 80 21.97 1.74 -18.32
CA VAL A 80 22.62 0.71 -19.17
C VAL A 80 22.64 1.09 -20.66
N PHE A 81 22.66 2.39 -20.99
CA PHE A 81 22.86 2.88 -22.36
C PHE A 81 24.00 3.89 -22.42
#